data_AF-A0A9D2DMG9-F1
#
_entry.id   AF-A0A9D2DMG9-F1
#
_cell.length_a   1.000
_cell.length_b   1.000
_cell.length_c   1.000
_cell.angle_alpha   90.00
_cell.angle_beta   90.00
_cell.angle_gamma   90.00
#
_symmetry.space_group_name_H-M   'P 1'
#
loop_
_entity.id
_entity.type
_entity.pdbx_description
1 polymer ?
#
loop_
_entity_poly.entity_id
_entity_poly.type
_entity_poly.pdbx_seq_one_letter_code
_entity_poly.pdbx_strand_id
1 'polypeptide(L)'
;MQRLTKRTPAGAYLLDPADVQAGEQGVTGRAVERLAAYEELRESLTAEQEAIARRLEQMRREGKEKTVQFREWMVKKLNNALVLDLFAWHGL
;
A
#
# COMPACT_ATOMS: atom_id res chain seq x y z
N MET A 1 13.35 6.61 6.04
CA MET A 1 13.32 5.16 6.36
C MET A 1 14.61 4.53 5.85
N GLN A 2 15.35 3.77 6.67
CA GLN A 2 16.60 3.13 6.24
C GLN A 2 16.32 1.97 5.27
N ARG A 3 17.11 1.80 4.22
CA ARG A 3 17.00 0.65 3.30
C ARG A 3 17.65 -0.59 3.93
N LEU A 4 16.95 -1.73 3.92
CA LEU A 4 17.48 -3.01 4.42
C LEU A 4 18.17 -3.85 3.31
N THR A 5 17.78 -3.64 2.06
CA THR A 5 18.36 -4.37 0.91
C THR A 5 19.62 -3.69 0.37
N LYS A 6 20.60 -4.49 -0.03
CA LYS A 6 21.78 -4.04 -0.78
C LYS A 6 21.75 -4.68 -2.17
N ARG A 7 22.25 -3.97 -3.20
CA ARG A 7 22.32 -4.50 -4.57
C ARG A 7 23.67 -5.18 -4.79
N THR A 8 23.67 -6.39 -5.35
CA THR A 8 24.90 -7.08 -5.75
C THR A 8 25.43 -6.54 -7.08
N PRO A 9 26.72 -6.78 -7.39
CA PRO A 9 27.26 -6.52 -8.73
C PRO A 9 26.53 -7.28 -9.84
N ALA A 10 25.98 -8.45 -9.52
CA ALA A 10 25.16 -9.27 -10.43
C ALA A 10 23.72 -8.75 -10.60
N GLY A 11 23.34 -7.65 -9.92
CA GLY A 11 22.04 -7.00 -10.07
C GLY A 11 20.93 -7.52 -9.14
N ALA A 12 21.18 -8.57 -8.36
CA ALA A 12 20.26 -9.10 -7.36
C ALA A 12 20.23 -8.26 -6.07
N TYR A 13 19.26 -8.52 -5.20
CA TYR A 13 19.17 -7.88 -3.88
C TYR A 13 19.48 -8.88 -2.77
N LEU A 14 20.20 -8.42 -1.75
CA LEU A 14 20.52 -9.19 -0.55
C LEU A 14 20.10 -8.44 0.72
N LEU A 15 19.76 -9.23 1.73
CA LEU A 15 19.48 -8.78 3.09
C LEU A 15 20.66 -9.17 3.98
N ASP A 16 20.80 -8.44 5.09
CA ASP A 16 21.70 -8.87 6.16
C ASP A 16 21.10 -10.12 6.84
N PRO A 17 21.87 -11.20 7.08
CA PRO A 17 21.39 -12.34 7.84
C PRO A 17 20.85 -11.99 9.23
N ALA A 18 21.21 -10.83 9.80
CA ALA A 18 20.62 -10.36 11.06
C ALA A 18 19.16 -9.86 10.91
N ASP A 19 18.75 -9.47 9.70
CA ASP A 19 17.41 -8.95 9.41
C ASP A 19 16.40 -10.03 8.99
N VAL A 20 16.86 -11.28 8.81
CA VAL A 20 16.05 -12.45 8.46
C VAL A 20 16.42 -13.66 9.32
N GLN A 21 15.42 -14.39 9.80
CA GLN A 21 15.61 -15.54 10.68
C GLN A 21 14.83 -16.72 10.14
N ALA A 22 15.50 -17.86 9.95
CA ALA A 22 14.80 -19.10 9.59
C ALA A 22 14.14 -19.68 10.85
N GLY A 23 12.84 -19.88 10.81
CA GLY A 23 12.05 -20.61 11.81
C GLY A 23 11.46 -21.89 11.22
N GLU A 24 10.76 -22.66 12.05
CA GLU A 24 10.18 -23.95 11.64
C GLU A 24 9.09 -23.82 10.56
N GLN A 25 8.37 -22.70 10.52
CA GLN A 25 7.24 -22.45 9.61
C GLN A 25 7.61 -21.54 8.43
N GLY A 26 8.84 -21.04 8.34
CA GLY A 26 9.25 -20.10 7.29
C GLY A 26 10.34 -19.14 7.74
N VAL A 27 10.42 -17.97 7.10
CA VAL A 27 11.40 -16.93 7.40
C VAL A 27 10.71 -15.77 8.10
N THR A 28 11.26 -15.31 9.22
CA THR A 28 10.81 -14.15 9.99
C THR A 28 11.91 -13.09 10.05
N GLY A 29 11.71 -12.04 10.84
CA GLY A 29 12.68 -10.98 11.06
C GLY A 29 12.27 -9.66 10.42
N ARG A 30 13.03 -8.61 10.72
CA ARG A 30 12.71 -7.21 10.42
C ARG A 30 12.41 -6.96 8.94
N ALA A 31 13.12 -7.63 8.03
CA ALA A 31 12.89 -7.46 6.61
C ALA A 31 11.54 -8.04 6.17
N VAL A 32 11.15 -9.19 6.75
CA VAL A 32 9.87 -9.85 6.48
C VAL A 32 8.72 -9.05 7.09
N GLU A 33 8.84 -8.60 8.33
CA GLU A 33 7.82 -7.75 8.99
C GLU A 33 7.55 -6.47 8.20
N ARG A 34 8.59 -5.88 7.61
CA ARG A 34 8.44 -4.69 6.77
C ARG A 34 7.77 -4.99 5.44
N LEU A 35 8.01 -6.17 4.88
CA LEU A 35 7.30 -6.61 3.68
C LEU A 35 5.82 -6.81 3.99
N ALA A 36 5.51 -7.50 5.09
CA ALA A 36 4.13 -7.69 5.55
C ALA A 36 3.41 -6.36 5.79
N ALA A 37 4.05 -5.40 6.49
CA ALA A 37 3.48 -4.07 6.70
C ALA A 37 3.21 -3.30 5.39
N TYR A 38 4.03 -3.54 4.36
CA TYR A 38 3.78 -2.99 3.02
C TYR A 38 2.58 -3.66 2.35
N GLU A 39 2.47 -4.99 2.43
CA GLU A 39 1.35 -5.76 1.88
C GLU A 39 0.03 -5.35 2.55
N GLU A 40 0.01 -5.26 3.88
CA GLU A 40 -1.12 -4.78 4.66
C GLU A 40 -1.53 -3.35 4.26
N LEU A 41 -0.57 -2.45 4.04
CA LEU A 41 -0.86 -1.09 3.56
C LEU A 41 -1.51 -1.11 2.17
N ARG A 42 -1.01 -1.94 1.26
CA ARG A 42 -1.56 -2.07 -0.09
C ARG A 42 -2.98 -2.63 -0.06
N GLU A 43 -3.22 -3.64 0.76
CA GLU A 43 -4.56 -4.19 1.00
C GLU A 43 -5.49 -3.14 1.60
N SER A 44 -5.04 -2.39 2.61
CA SER A 44 -5.86 -1.37 3.26
C SER A 44 -6.24 -0.25 2.30
N LEU A 45 -5.29 0.24 1.47
CA LEU A 45 -5.55 1.26 0.46
C LEU A 45 -6.55 0.79 -0.59
N THR A 46 -6.48 -0.49 -0.98
CA THR A 46 -7.40 -1.10 -1.95
C THR A 46 -8.80 -1.21 -1.36
N ALA A 47 -8.93 -1.74 -0.14
CA ALA A 47 -10.21 -1.82 0.57
C ALA A 47 -10.82 -0.44 0.80
N GLU A 48 -10.00 0.55 1.15
CA GLU A 48 -10.44 1.94 1.32
C GLU A 48 -10.91 2.54 0.00
N GLN A 49 -10.21 2.30 -1.12
CA GLN A 49 -10.62 2.78 -2.44
C GLN A 49 -12.02 2.31 -2.81
N GLU A 50 -12.35 1.04 -2.53
CA GLU A 50 -13.69 0.49 -2.74
C GLU A 50 -14.72 1.12 -1.81
N ALA A 51 -14.39 1.27 -0.53
CA ALA A 51 -15.28 1.88 0.45
C ALA A 51 -15.62 3.33 0.09
N ILE A 52 -14.62 4.11 -0.34
CA ILE A 52 -14.82 5.49 -0.81
C ILE A 52 -15.70 5.51 -2.06
N ALA A 53 -15.50 4.59 -3.01
CA ALA A 53 -16.33 4.50 -4.19
C ALA A 53 -17.82 4.24 -3.84
N ARG A 54 -18.08 3.32 -2.91
CA ARG A 54 -19.44 3.06 -2.38
C ARG A 54 -20.02 4.30 -1.70
N ARG A 55 -19.22 5.01 -0.90
CA ARG A 55 -19.65 6.23 -0.20
C ARG A 55 -19.99 7.36 -1.17
N LEU A 56 -19.15 7.61 -2.16
CA LEU A 56 -19.39 8.63 -3.19
C LEU A 56 -20.68 8.32 -3.96
N GLU A 57 -20.90 7.06 -4.33
CA GLU A 57 -22.12 6.65 -5.02
C GLU A 57 -23.38 6.88 -4.16
N GLN A 58 -23.31 6.57 -2.88
CA GLN A 58 -24.40 6.88 -1.94
C GLN A 58 -24.65 8.40 -1.87
N MET A 59 -23.60 9.22 -1.83
CA MET A 59 -23.75 10.68 -1.82
C MET A 59 -24.36 11.23 -3.11
N ARG A 60 -24.10 10.61 -4.28
CA ARG A 60 -24.78 10.97 -5.55
C ARG A 60 -26.27 10.74 -5.47
N ARG A 61 -26.69 9.57 -4.97
CA ARG A 61 -28.10 9.22 -4.79
C ARG A 61 -28.81 10.18 -3.83
N GLU A 62 -28.09 10.69 -2.84
CA GLU A 62 -28.58 11.70 -1.90
C GLU A 62 -28.53 13.15 -2.45
N GLY A 63 -28.05 13.36 -3.69
CA GLY A 63 -27.92 14.70 -4.30
C GLY A 63 -26.81 15.57 -3.68
N LYS A 64 -25.84 14.98 -2.97
CA LYS A 64 -24.81 15.69 -2.19
C LYS A 64 -23.49 15.93 -2.94
N GLU A 65 -23.49 15.88 -4.26
CA GLU A 65 -22.28 16.00 -5.09
C GLU A 65 -21.56 17.36 -4.98
N LYS A 66 -22.30 18.41 -4.65
CA LYS A 66 -21.75 19.77 -4.53
C LYS A 66 -21.22 20.10 -3.13
N THR A 67 -21.30 19.15 -2.19
CA THR A 67 -20.86 19.36 -0.80
C THR A 67 -19.34 19.32 -0.68
N VAL A 68 -18.80 19.99 0.35
CA VAL A 68 -17.37 19.92 0.68
C VAL A 68 -16.95 18.49 0.98
N GLN A 69 -17.78 17.76 1.75
CA GLN A 69 -17.55 16.35 2.08
C GLN A 69 -17.39 15.48 0.83
N PHE A 70 -18.20 15.69 -0.22
CA PHE A 70 -18.06 14.92 -1.47
C PHE A 70 -16.71 15.19 -2.14
N ARG A 71 -16.27 16.46 -2.16
CA ARG A 71 -14.97 16.84 -2.71
C ARG A 71 -13.82 16.22 -1.91
N GLU A 72 -13.89 16.22 -0.58
CA GLU A 72 -12.89 15.59 0.29
C GLU A 72 -12.77 14.08 0.02
N TRP A 73 -13.91 13.38 -0.09
CA TRP A 73 -13.92 11.95 -0.45
C TRP A 73 -13.35 11.70 -1.85
N MET A 74 -13.66 12.57 -2.83
CA MET A 74 -13.11 12.46 -4.17
C MET A 74 -11.59 12.66 -4.18
N VAL A 75 -11.09 13.69 -3.50
CA VAL A 75 -9.65 13.95 -3.35
C VAL A 75 -8.96 12.75 -2.70
N LYS A 76 -9.56 12.20 -1.64
CA LYS A 76 -9.04 10.99 -0.98
C LYS A 76 -8.96 9.79 -1.93
N LYS A 77 -10.00 9.55 -2.74
CA LYS A 77 -10.01 8.51 -3.77
C LYS A 77 -8.89 8.68 -4.79
N LEU A 78 -8.65 9.91 -5.24
CA LEU A 78 -7.60 10.22 -6.23
C LEU A 78 -6.21 10.01 -5.64
N ASN A 79 -6.00 10.39 -4.37
CA ASN A 79 -4.74 10.16 -3.68
C ASN A 79 -4.45 8.65 -3.52
N ASN A 80 -5.44 7.86 -3.12
CA ASN A 80 -5.29 6.41 -3.01
C ASN A 80 -4.98 5.78 -4.38
N ALA A 81 -5.67 6.21 -5.44
CA ALA A 81 -5.37 5.75 -6.81
C ALA A 81 -3.93 6.08 -7.21
N LEU A 82 -3.47 7.32 -6.98
CA LEU A 82 -2.11 7.72 -7.30
C LEU A 82 -1.07 6.84 -6.58
N VAL A 83 -1.27 6.55 -5.30
CA VAL A 83 -0.34 5.70 -4.53
C VAL A 83 -0.32 4.28 -5.07
N LEU A 84 -1.49 3.69 -5.35
CA LEU A 84 -1.59 2.34 -5.92
C LEU A 84 -0.96 2.26 -7.32
N ASP A 85 -1.16 3.28 -8.16
CA ASP A 85 -0.56 3.35 -9.50
C ASP A 85 0.97 3.44 -9.43
N LEU A 86 1.50 4.21 -8.47
CA LEU A 86 2.95 4.29 -8.23
C LEU A 86 3.53 2.93 -7.82
N PHE A 87 2.82 2.16 -6.99
CA PHE A 87 3.24 0.80 -6.65
C PHE A 87 3.28 -0.09 -7.89
N ALA A 88 2.21 -0.10 -8.68
CA ALA A 88 2.12 -0.89 -9.91
C ALA A 88 3.23 -0.55 -10.91
N TRP A 89 3.56 0.74 -11.09
CA TRP A 89 4.66 1.16 -11.98
C TRP A 89 6.04 0.68 -11.54
N HIS A 90 6.23 0.51 -10.23
CA HIS A 90 7.46 -0.04 -9.68
C HIS A 90 7.45 -1.57 -9.57
N GLY A 91 6.39 -2.23 -10.06
CA GLY A 91 6.22 -3.68 -10.00
C GLY A 91 5.93 -4.19 -8.58
N LEU A 92 5.31 -3.35 -7.75
CA LEU A 92 4.99 -3.61 -6.34
C LEU A 92 3.47 -3.72 -6.10
#